data_AF-A0A2M8FAI9-F1
#
_entry.id   AF-A0A2M8FAI9-F1
#
_cell.length_a   1.000
_cell.length_b   1.000
_cell.length_c   1.000
_cell.angle_alpha   90.00
_cell.angle_beta   90.00
_cell.angle_gamma   90.00
#
_symmetry.space_group_name_H-M   'P 1'
#
loop_
_entity.id
_entity.type
_entity.pdbx_description
1 polymer ?
#
loop_
_entity_poly.entity_id
_entity_poly.type
_entity_poly.pdbx_seq_one_letter_code
_entity_poly.pdbx_strand_id
1 'polypeptide(L)'
;MNAVMVVFAMLCGFFVLLLVIKKYTAWQFCVLCASVSLTWMSLLVLYWLASFADPVLIAVLMGQSVVGIYYLLEKKVPESLLLFRFPFFLTATALVFVMLGYAPTMMRSLFLLVLLWFITIGMYAYKSNPKVQQIIEEFMNCCKNW
;
A
#
# COMPACT_ATOMS: atom_id res chain seq x y z
N MET A 1 -7.33 -22.70 16.95
CA MET A 1 -7.95 -22.54 15.61
C MET A 1 -6.84 -22.27 14.61
N ASN A 2 -6.92 -22.84 13.40
CA ASN A 2 -5.96 -22.51 12.34
C ASN A 2 -6.11 -21.02 11.98
N ALA A 3 -5.04 -20.24 12.14
CA ALA A 3 -5.05 -18.79 11.91
C ALA A 3 -5.55 -18.44 10.49
N VAL A 4 -5.17 -19.24 9.49
CA VAL A 4 -5.64 -19.12 8.11
C VAL A 4 -7.17 -19.24 7.99
N MET A 5 -7.78 -20.17 8.73
CA MET A 5 -9.24 -20.37 8.71
C MET A 5 -9.97 -19.17 9.32
N VAL A 6 -9.40 -18.58 10.39
CA VAL A 6 -9.94 -17.34 11.00
C VAL A 6 -9.89 -16.19 10.01
N VAL A 7 -8.76 -16.00 9.33
CA VAL A 7 -8.58 -14.95 8.31
C VAL A 7 -9.59 -15.11 7.18
N PHE A 8 -9.76 -16.32 6.66
CA PHE A 8 -10.70 -16.59 5.56
C PHE A 8 -12.15 -16.37 5.99
N ALA A 9 -12.50 -16.79 7.21
CA ALA A 9 -13.82 -16.56 7.78
C ALA A 9 -14.09 -15.05 7.94
N MET A 10 -13.13 -14.27 8.43
CA MET A 10 -13.24 -12.81 8.56
C MET A 10 -13.37 -12.13 7.19
N LEU A 11 -12.56 -12.51 6.20
CA LEU A 11 -12.63 -11.97 4.84
C LEU A 11 -14.01 -12.19 4.23
N CYS A 12 -14.53 -13.42 4.26
CA CYS A 12 -15.85 -13.74 3.75
C CYS A 12 -16.95 -13.02 4.55
N GLY A 13 -16.84 -13.00 5.88
CA GLY A 13 -17.79 -12.32 6.76
C GLY A 13 -17.89 -10.82 6.48
N PHE A 14 -16.75 -10.12 6.44
CA PHE A 14 -16.70 -8.69 6.12
C PHE A 14 -17.11 -8.40 4.68
N PHE A 15 -16.84 -9.30 3.74
CA PHE A 15 -17.28 -9.15 2.35
C PHE A 15 -18.80 -9.18 2.21
N VAL A 16 -19.45 -10.19 2.79
CA VAL A 16 -20.92 -10.30 2.78
C VAL A 16 -21.55 -9.13 3.54
N LEU A 17 -21.02 -8.77 4.70
CA LEU A 17 -21.51 -7.66 5.51
C LEU A 17 -21.45 -6.32 4.76
N LEU A 18 -20.32 -6.02 4.11
CA LEU A 18 -20.17 -4.79 3.34
C LEU A 18 -20.99 -4.78 2.04
N LEU A 19 -21.23 -5.94 1.41
CA LEU A 19 -22.17 -6.06 0.29
C LEU A 19 -23.58 -5.66 0.70
N VAL A 20 -24.04 -6.13 1.87
CA VAL A 20 -25.35 -5.77 2.41
C VAL A 20 -25.41 -4.27 2.72
N ILE A 21 -24.39 -3.72 3.40
CA ILE A 21 -24.34 -2.28 3.70
C ILE A 21 -24.35 -1.43 2.43
N LYS A 22 -23.59 -1.83 1.40
CA LYS A 22 -23.57 -1.15 0.11
C LYS A 22 -24.94 -1.15 -0.58
N LYS A 23 -25.75 -2.18 -0.39
CA LYS A 23 -27.13 -2.20 -0.91
C LYS A 23 -28.00 -1.10 -0.29
N TYR A 24 -27.75 -0.74 0.96
CA TYR A 24 -28.51 0.30 1.68
C TYR A 24 -27.85 1.68 1.66
N THR A 25 -26.61 1.80 1.18
CA THR A 25 -25.83 3.04 1.22
C THR A 25 -25.44 3.46 -0.20
N ALA A 26 -25.64 4.72 -0.57
CA ALA A 26 -25.27 5.26 -1.89
C ALA A 26 -23.74 5.43 -2.13
N TRP A 27 -22.91 4.79 -1.32
CA TRP A 27 -21.46 5.04 -1.27
C TRP A 27 -20.69 4.19 -2.28
N GLN A 28 -19.86 4.86 -3.09
CA GLN A 28 -19.10 4.26 -4.18
C GLN A 28 -17.71 3.82 -3.71
N PHE A 29 -17.63 2.75 -2.92
CA PHE A 29 -16.35 2.13 -2.53
C PHE A 29 -16.24 0.69 -3.05
N CYS A 30 -15.00 0.21 -3.18
CA CYS A 30 -14.70 -1.17 -3.52
C CYS A 30 -14.90 -2.06 -2.29
N VAL A 31 -15.93 -2.91 -2.33
CA VAL A 31 -16.27 -3.82 -1.24
C VAL A 31 -15.08 -4.71 -0.89
N LEU A 32 -14.40 -5.27 -1.90
CA LEU A 32 -13.26 -6.17 -1.70
C LEU A 32 -12.10 -5.46 -0.98
N CYS A 33 -11.71 -4.26 -1.42
CA CYS A 33 -10.64 -3.49 -0.76
C CYS A 33 -11.03 -3.10 0.68
N ALA A 34 -12.29 -2.77 0.91
CA ALA A 34 -12.79 -2.43 2.24
C ALA A 34 -12.81 -3.67 3.17
N SER A 35 -13.19 -4.84 2.66
CA SER A 35 -13.18 -6.09 3.42
C SER A 35 -11.76 -6.52 3.78
N VAL A 36 -10.82 -6.48 2.84
CA VAL A 36 -9.41 -6.79 3.13
C VAL A 36 -8.85 -5.80 4.15
N SER A 37 -9.18 -4.51 4.00
CA SER A 37 -8.71 -3.47 4.93
C SER A 37 -9.28 -3.62 6.35
N LEU A 38 -10.58 -3.89 6.48
CA LEU A 38 -11.21 -4.19 7.76
C LEU A 38 -10.64 -5.44 8.41
N THR A 39 -10.36 -6.47 7.60
CA THR A 39 -9.82 -7.73 8.11
C THR A 39 -8.47 -7.50 8.78
N TRP A 40 -7.50 -6.90 8.08
CA TRP A 40 -6.19 -6.69 8.70
C TRP A 40 -6.25 -5.67 9.84
N MET A 41 -7.10 -4.64 9.77
CA MET A 41 -7.27 -3.71 10.90
C MET A 41 -7.78 -4.42 12.15
N SER A 42 -8.77 -5.30 12.00
CA SER A 42 -9.29 -6.10 13.12
C SER A 42 -8.24 -7.06 13.69
N LEU A 43 -7.46 -7.72 12.83
CA LEU A 43 -6.37 -8.59 13.24
C LEU A 43 -5.21 -7.83 13.89
N LEU A 44 -4.93 -6.60 13.45
CA LEU A 44 -3.91 -5.74 14.05
C LEU A 44 -4.30 -5.34 15.48
N VAL A 45 -5.59 -5.02 15.71
CA VAL A 45 -6.12 -4.77 17.06
C VAL A 45 -6.01 -6.03 17.93
N LEU A 46 -6.36 -7.20 17.39
CA LEU A 46 -6.22 -8.49 18.09
C LEU A 46 -4.75 -8.84 18.39
N TYR A 47 -3.84 -8.47 17.50
CA TYR A 47 -2.40 -8.65 17.69
C TYR A 47 -1.88 -7.79 18.84
N TRP A 48 -2.31 -6.52 18.95
CA TRP A 48 -1.98 -5.66 20.08
C TRP A 48 -2.58 -6.14 21.42
N LEU A 49 -3.74 -6.80 21.37
CA LEU A 49 -4.37 -7.46 22.53
C LEU A 49 -3.78 -8.84 22.84
N ALA A 50 -2.65 -9.22 22.22
CA ALA A 50 -1.98 -10.52 22.35
C ALA A 50 -2.87 -11.74 22.07
N SER A 51 -4.02 -11.54 21.40
CA SER A 51 -4.99 -12.58 21.07
C SER A 51 -4.76 -13.22 19.69
N PHE A 52 -3.88 -12.64 18.89
CA PHE A 52 -3.47 -13.15 17.59
C PHE A 52 -1.95 -13.06 17.46
N ALA A 53 -1.28 -14.15 17.09
CA ALA A 53 0.18 -14.27 17.18
C ALA A 53 0.91 -14.29 15.82
N ASP A 54 0.19 -14.28 14.70
CA ASP A 54 0.77 -14.44 13.36
C ASP A 54 0.87 -13.10 12.58
N PRO A 55 1.92 -12.28 12.80
CA PRO A 55 2.07 -10.99 12.12
C PRO A 55 2.26 -11.14 10.60
N VAL A 56 2.69 -12.31 10.12
CA VAL A 56 2.89 -12.58 8.69
C VAL A 56 1.56 -12.50 7.93
N LEU A 57 0.48 -13.06 8.48
CA LEU A 57 -0.84 -13.01 7.84
C LEU A 57 -1.37 -11.57 7.74
N ILE A 58 -1.13 -10.77 8.79
CA ILE A 58 -1.49 -9.34 8.80
C ILE A 58 -0.68 -8.59 7.74
N ALA A 59 0.63 -8.84 7.67
CA ALA A 59 1.53 -8.21 6.70
C ALA A 59 1.11 -8.50 5.25
N VAL A 60 0.72 -9.74 4.93
CA VAL A 60 0.26 -10.12 3.58
C VAL A 60 -1.02 -9.37 3.20
N LEU A 61 -2.00 -9.30 4.10
CA LEU A 61 -3.26 -8.58 3.85
C LEU A 61 -3.03 -7.07 3.70
N MET A 62 -2.15 -6.48 4.52
CA MET A 62 -1.75 -5.08 4.38
C MET A 62 -1.05 -4.84 3.03
N GLY A 63 -0.17 -5.73 2.60
CA GLY A 63 0.49 -5.68 1.30
C GLY A 63 -0.51 -5.71 0.13
N GLN A 64 -1.52 -6.57 0.20
CA GLN A 64 -2.60 -6.61 -0.80
C GLN A 64 -3.36 -5.28 -0.88
N SER A 65 -3.65 -4.64 0.26
CA SER A 65 -4.27 -3.32 0.30
C SER A 65 -3.36 -2.23 -0.28
N VAL A 66 -2.06 -2.23 0.03
CA VAL A 66 -1.09 -1.27 -0.51
C VAL A 66 -1.03 -1.35 -2.04
N VAL A 67 -0.95 -2.57 -2.59
CA VAL A 67 -0.95 -2.79 -4.04
C VAL A 67 -2.27 -2.36 -4.67
N GLY A 68 -3.42 -2.65 -4.05
CA GLY A 68 -4.73 -2.22 -4.54
C GLY A 68 -4.89 -0.69 -4.56
N ILE A 69 -4.43 0.01 -3.52
CA ILE A 69 -4.42 1.48 -3.47
C ILE A 69 -3.48 2.05 -4.54
N TYR A 70 -2.32 1.45 -4.72
CA TYR A 70 -1.35 1.84 -5.72
C TYR A 70 -1.91 1.80 -7.15
N TYR A 71 -2.59 0.72 -7.54
CA TYR A 71 -3.27 0.63 -8.84
C TYR A 71 -4.40 1.66 -9.00
N LEU A 72 -5.15 1.95 -7.93
CA LEU A 72 -6.21 2.93 -7.96
C LEU A 72 -5.67 4.37 -8.11
N LEU A 73 -4.53 4.67 -7.49
CA LEU A 73 -3.82 5.94 -7.66
C LEU A 73 -3.26 6.07 -9.07
N GLU A 74 -2.57 5.04 -9.57
CA GLU A 74 -1.97 5.05 -10.91
C GLU A 74 -2.97 5.46 -11.98
N LYS A 75 -4.19 4.91 -11.96
CA LYS A 75 -5.23 5.22 -12.94
C LYS A 75 -5.71 6.68 -12.91
N LYS A 76 -5.49 7.41 -11.80
CA LYS A 76 -5.95 8.79 -11.60
C LYS A 76 -4.83 9.82 -11.67
N VAL A 77 -3.57 9.41 -11.62
CA VAL A 77 -2.43 10.31 -11.47
C VAL A 77 -1.87 10.71 -12.84
N PRO A 78 -1.62 12.00 -13.10
CA PRO A 78 -1.04 12.46 -14.36
C PRO A 78 0.38 11.92 -14.57
N GLU A 79 0.77 11.72 -15.83
CA GLU A 79 2.05 11.09 -16.20
C GLU A 79 3.27 11.78 -15.57
N SER A 80 3.20 13.09 -15.34
CA SER A 80 4.26 13.88 -14.69
C SER A 80 4.60 13.45 -13.26
N LEU A 81 3.69 12.76 -12.57
CA LEU A 81 3.84 12.31 -11.19
C LEU A 81 4.18 10.81 -11.07
N LEU A 82 4.27 10.09 -12.20
CA LEU A 82 4.68 8.68 -12.21
C LEU A 82 6.11 8.48 -11.67
N LEU A 83 6.95 9.51 -11.71
CA LEU A 83 8.28 9.51 -11.12
C LEU A 83 8.25 9.21 -9.59
N PHE A 84 7.21 9.68 -8.89
CA PHE A 84 7.07 9.50 -7.44
C PHE A 84 6.48 8.15 -7.04
N ARG A 85 6.13 7.30 -8.02
CA ARG A 85 5.44 6.03 -7.83
C ARG A 85 6.25 5.03 -6.99
N PHE A 86 7.54 4.91 -7.27
CA PHE A 86 8.43 4.00 -6.55
C PHE A 86 8.71 4.45 -5.10
N PRO A 87 9.07 5.72 -4.82
CA PRO A 87 9.16 6.24 -3.46
C PRO A 87 7.86 6.11 -2.67
N PHE A 88 6.71 6.33 -3.30
CA PHE A 88 5.40 6.20 -2.66
C PHE A 88 5.04 4.75 -2.31
N PHE A 89 5.37 3.81 -3.19
CA PHE A 89 5.18 2.39 -2.89
C PHE A 89 6.05 1.93 -1.70
N LEU A 90 7.30 2.39 -1.68
CA LEU A 90 8.23 2.11 -0.59
C LEU A 90 7.80 2.76 0.73
N THR A 91 7.29 4.00 0.72
CA THR A 91 6.76 4.65 1.94
C THR A 91 5.55 3.90 2.49
N ALA A 92 4.62 3.50 1.62
CA ALA A 92 3.44 2.73 2.03
C ALA A 92 3.84 1.37 2.64
N THR A 93 4.81 0.69 2.02
CA THR A 93 5.38 -0.55 2.54
C THR A 93 6.06 -0.33 3.89
N ALA A 94 6.86 0.73 4.03
CA ALA A 94 7.52 1.04 5.30
C ALA A 94 6.52 1.31 6.43
N LEU A 95 5.41 1.98 6.13
CA LEU A 95 4.34 2.24 7.08
C LEU A 95 3.69 0.94 7.60
N VAL A 96 3.51 -0.07 6.74
CA VAL A 96 3.03 -1.40 7.13
C VAL A 96 3.97 -2.06 8.15
N PHE A 97 5.28 -2.02 7.90
CA PHE A 97 6.27 -2.59 8.83
C PHE A 97 6.33 -1.85 10.17
N VAL A 98 6.19 -0.52 10.15
CA VAL A 98 6.12 0.28 11.38
C VAL A 98 4.89 -0.10 12.21
N MET A 99 3.72 -0.27 11.58
CA MET A 99 2.50 -0.72 12.27
C MET A 99 2.65 -2.11 12.92
N LEU A 100 3.49 -2.97 12.36
CA LEU A 100 3.79 -4.29 12.91
C LEU A 100 4.84 -4.29 14.03
N GLY A 101 5.36 -3.11 14.40
CA GLY A 101 6.32 -2.97 15.51
C GLY A 101 7.79 -3.09 15.11
N TYR A 102 8.12 -3.14 13.81
CA TYR A 102 9.50 -3.20 13.32
C TYR A 102 10.21 -1.83 13.26
N ALA A 103 9.63 -0.80 13.87
CA ALA A 103 10.15 0.57 13.87
C ALA A 103 11.64 0.69 14.30
N PRO A 104 12.12 0.08 15.41
CA PRO A 104 13.50 0.30 15.87
C PRO A 104 14.56 -0.30 14.94
N THR A 105 14.22 -1.34 14.18
CA THR A 105 15.12 -2.00 13.23
C THR A 105 15.16 -1.29 11.87
N MET A 106 14.27 -0.32 11.64
CA MET A 106 14.02 0.27 10.32
C MET A 106 14.80 1.56 10.04
N MET A 107 15.63 2.02 10.98
CA MET A 107 16.33 3.31 10.89
C MET A 107 17.22 3.44 9.65
N ARG A 108 17.92 2.36 9.26
CA ARG A 108 18.76 2.32 8.06
C ARG A 108 17.94 2.34 6.76
N SER A 109 16.79 1.67 6.76
CA SER A 109 15.86 1.64 5.63
C SER A 109 15.16 2.98 5.43
N LEU A 110 14.83 3.69 6.51
CA LEU A 110 14.28 5.05 6.45
C LEU A 110 15.25 6.04 5.83
N PHE A 111 16.56 5.93 6.12
CA PHE A 111 17.57 6.78 5.48
C PHE A 111 17.62 6.59 3.96
N LEU A 112 17.57 5.34 3.48
CA LEU A 112 17.50 5.03 2.05
C LEU A 112 16.23 5.60 1.41
N LEU A 113 15.10 5.52 2.11
CA LEU A 113 13.82 6.04 1.66
C LEU A 113 13.87 7.57 1.50
N VAL A 114 14.44 8.28 2.47
CA VAL A 114 14.62 9.73 2.43
C VAL A 114 15.54 10.13 1.28
N LEU A 115 16.67 9.43 1.11
CA LEU A 115 17.60 9.65 0.00
C LEU A 115 16.93 9.45 -1.36
N LEU A 116 16.11 8.39 -1.49
CA LEU A 116 15.33 8.12 -2.70
C LEU A 116 14.33 9.25 -3.00
N TRP A 117 13.65 9.78 -1.98
CA TRP A 117 12.78 10.94 -2.12
C TRP A 117 13.55 12.18 -2.58
N PHE A 118 14.71 12.47 -2.00
CA PHE A 118 15.56 13.58 -2.42
C PHE A 118 16.02 13.46 -3.88
N ILE A 119 16.43 12.26 -4.31
CA ILE A 119 16.81 12.01 -5.71
C ILE A 119 15.61 12.25 -6.63
N THR A 120 14.44 11.76 -6.25
CA THR A 120 13.21 11.88 -7.05
C THR A 120 12.76 13.34 -7.15
N ILE A 121 12.80 14.09 -6.05
CA ILE A 121 12.51 15.54 -6.03
C ILE A 121 13.55 16.30 -6.85
N GLY A 122 14.83 15.96 -6.74
CA GLY A 122 15.91 16.55 -7.54
C GLY A 122 15.66 16.35 -9.03
N MET A 123 15.39 15.13 -9.48
CA MET A 123 15.06 14.84 -10.88
C MET A 123 13.82 15.62 -11.36
N TYR A 124 12.80 15.76 -10.51
CA TYR A 124 11.62 16.56 -10.83
C TYR A 124 11.95 18.07 -10.94
N ALA A 125 12.81 18.61 -10.08
CA ALA A 125 13.23 20.02 -10.12
C ALA A 125 14.10 20.35 -11.35
N TYR A 126 14.94 19.40 -11.79
CA TYR A 126 15.78 19.54 -12.99
C TYR A 126 15.11 19.03 -14.27
N LYS A 127 13.78 18.82 -14.26
CA LYS A 127 13.01 18.33 -15.42
C LYS A 127 13.17 19.21 -16.67
N SER A 128 13.50 20.48 -16.53
CA SER A 128 13.77 21.40 -17.66
C SER A 128 15.06 21.10 -18.43
N ASN A 129 15.92 20.21 -17.93
CA ASN A 129 17.17 19.84 -18.59
C ASN A 129 16.95 18.63 -19.52
N PRO A 130 17.24 18.72 -20.83
CA PRO A 130 16.87 17.69 -21.81
C PRO A 130 17.46 16.30 -21.53
N LYS A 131 18.65 16.24 -20.90
CA LYS A 131 19.26 14.96 -20.49
C LYS A 131 18.50 14.26 -19.36
N VAL A 132 17.94 15.02 -18.42
CA VAL A 132 17.16 14.48 -17.30
C VAL A 132 15.79 14.05 -17.80
N GLN A 133 15.19 14.83 -18.70
CA GLN A 133 13.91 14.48 -19.31
C GLN A 133 13.96 13.12 -20.05
N GLN A 134 15.04 12.84 -20.78
CA GLN A 134 15.21 11.57 -21.49
C GLN A 134 15.26 10.36 -20.54
N ILE A 135 15.96 10.49 -19.41
CA ILE A 135 16.02 9.44 -18.37
C ILE A 135 14.65 9.22 -17.73
N ILE A 136 13.91 10.31 -17.46
CA ILE A 136 12.56 10.23 -16.90
C ILE A 136 11.61 9.54 -17.89
N GLU A 137 11.69 9.85 -19.18
CA GLU A 137 10.87 9.22 -20.22
C GLU A 137 11.18 7.73 -20.40
N GLU A 138 12.44 7.31 -20.36
CA GLU A 138 12.82 5.88 -20.35
C GLU A 138 12.26 5.15 -19.12
N PHE A 139 12.37 5.76 -17.93
CA PHE A 139 11.86 5.19 -16.69
C PHE A 139 10.33 5.08 -16.68
N MET A 140 9.64 6.11 -17.19
CA MET A 140 8.18 6.11 -17.32
C MET A 140 7.70 5.11 -18.38
N ASN A 141 8.40 4.99 -19.52
CA ASN A 141 8.07 4.02 -20.57
C ASN A 141 8.21 2.56 -20.09
N CYS A 142 9.17 2.28 -19.20
CA CYS A 142 9.28 0.98 -18.52
C CYS A 142 8.03 0.63 -17.68
N CYS A 143 7.34 1.65 -17.15
CA CYS A 143 6.17 1.49 -16.29
C CYS A 143 4.82 1.64 -17.03
N LYS A 144 4.81 2.12 -18.29
CA LYS A 144 3.59 2.48 -19.04
C LYS A 144 2.98 1.30 -19.83
N ASN A 145 3.74 0.23 -20.05
CA ASN A 145 3.30 -0.98 -20.77
C ASN A 145 3.25 -2.21 -19.84
N TRP A 146 2.44 -2.15 -18.77
CA TRP A 146 2.11 -3.29 -17.91
C TRP A 146 0.59 -3.42 -17.75
#